data_AF-A0A367K9Y2-F1
#
_entry.id   AF-A0A367K9Y2-F1
#
_cell.length_a   1.000
_cell.length_b   1.000
_cell.length_c   1.000
_cell.angle_alpha   90.00
_cell.angle_beta   90.00
_cell.angle_gamma   90.00
#
_symmetry.space_group_name_H-M   'P 1'
#
loop_
_entity.id
_entity.type
_entity.pdbx_description
1 polymer ?
#
loop_
_entity_poly.entity_id
_entity_poly.type
_entity_poly.pdbx_seq_one_letter_code
_entity_poly.pdbx_strand_id
1 'polypeptide(L)'
;MFPINKFDEDKCITKLFNDKNDKAKITSFIYEGILMKRTKLEAVLFCKTSLTLRLDGDFDPTDEMDKCIKACCLHFKNNNYGIYINSEASFIKKHLLPFVDEMFLKSPDKNIICVMMDGAEQNGRMPDLKLGYKFKGKPHFAFFVEVKRPGQTSHYQDEIDFVKLLKAMKKPASFGLLVEGFKCILYMMKIHEEGVYIPAVVRKFVLIEGIENAVNIPAVVESFFFVKEKLDVFFRNFKTR
;
A
#
# COMPACT_ATOMS: atom_id res chain seq x y z
N MET A 1 16.30 -12.02 1.47
CA MET A 1 16.38 -10.85 0.56
C MET A 1 16.23 -9.61 1.44
N PHE A 2 17.14 -8.64 1.38
CA PHE A 2 16.97 -7.35 2.07
C PHE A 2 16.56 -6.32 1.02
N PRO A 3 15.52 -5.51 1.27
CA PRO A 3 15.11 -4.49 0.31
C PRO A 3 16.10 -3.33 0.28
N ILE A 4 16.02 -2.52 -0.78
CA ILE A 4 16.62 -1.19 -0.77
C ILE A 4 15.69 -0.28 0.04
N ASN A 5 16.22 0.32 1.11
CA ASN A 5 15.45 1.00 2.12
C ASN A 5 16.17 2.25 2.64
N LYS A 6 15.74 3.42 2.18
CA LYS A 6 16.28 4.71 2.64
C LYS A 6 15.81 5.14 4.03
N PHE A 7 14.91 4.39 4.67
CA PHE A 7 14.29 4.75 5.95
C PHE A 7 14.88 3.98 7.14
N ASP A 8 15.69 2.95 6.87
CA ASP A 8 16.27 2.07 7.88
C ASP A 8 17.51 1.40 7.26
N GLU A 9 18.68 1.97 7.52
CA GLU A 9 19.95 1.52 6.94
C GLU A 9 20.32 0.10 7.41
N ASP A 10 19.93 -0.25 8.64
CA ASP A 10 20.19 -1.59 9.21
C ASP A 10 19.40 -2.69 8.52
N LYS A 11 18.26 -2.35 7.91
CA LYS A 11 17.41 -3.25 7.12
C LYS A 11 17.53 -3.01 5.61
N CYS A 12 18.63 -2.39 5.16
CA CYS A 12 18.89 -2.14 3.76
C CYS A 12 20.02 -3.02 3.23
N ILE A 13 19.85 -3.63 2.05
CA ILE A 13 20.93 -4.41 1.42
C ILE A 13 22.17 -3.55 1.10
N THR A 14 22.02 -2.22 0.98
CA THR A 14 23.16 -1.32 0.78
C THR A 14 24.14 -1.32 1.95
N LYS A 15 23.75 -1.79 3.15
CA LYS A 15 24.66 -1.98 4.29
C LYS A 15 25.82 -2.92 3.99
N LEU A 16 25.63 -3.88 3.08
CA LEU A 16 26.64 -4.86 2.70
C LEU A 16 27.72 -4.28 1.78
N PHE A 17 27.52 -3.07 1.26
CA PHE A 17 28.50 -2.40 0.40
C PHE A 17 29.44 -1.56 1.28
N ASN A 18 30.74 -1.73 1.08
CA ASN A 18 31.74 -0.93 1.80
C ASN A 18 31.95 0.45 1.15
N ASP A 19 31.74 0.54 -0.16
CA ASP A 19 31.92 1.76 -0.95
C ASP A 19 30.67 2.66 -0.90
N LYS A 20 30.85 3.93 -0.52
CA LYS A 20 29.76 4.91 -0.44
C LYS A 20 29.19 5.32 -1.80
N ASN A 21 30.01 5.36 -2.84
CA ASN A 21 29.56 5.68 -4.20
C ASN A 21 28.67 4.58 -4.75
N ASP A 22 28.98 3.31 -4.49
CA ASP A 22 28.14 2.19 -4.93
C ASP A 22 26.77 2.22 -4.24
N LYS A 23 26.74 2.50 -2.93
CA LYS A 23 25.48 2.74 -2.19
C LYS A 23 24.66 3.87 -2.83
N ALA A 24 25.31 4.99 -3.17
CA ALA A 24 24.65 6.14 -3.77
C ALA A 24 24.09 5.84 -5.17
N LYS A 25 24.86 5.15 -6.02
CA LYS A 25 24.43 4.75 -7.37
C LYS A 25 23.21 3.84 -7.34
N ILE A 26 23.24 2.77 -6.53
CA ILE A 26 22.12 1.83 -6.40
C ILE A 26 20.89 2.56 -5.85
N THR A 27 21.07 3.40 -4.83
CA THR A 27 19.97 4.18 -4.25
C THR A 27 19.36 5.11 -5.30
N SER A 28 20.19 5.85 -6.05
CA SER A 28 19.73 6.75 -7.11
C SER A 28 18.93 6.00 -8.17
N PHE A 29 19.47 4.90 -8.70
CA PHE A 29 18.81 4.05 -9.70
C PHE A 29 17.44 3.55 -9.22
N ILE A 30 17.37 3.07 -7.97
CA ILE A 30 16.14 2.50 -7.41
C ILE A 30 15.06 3.56 -7.21
N TYR A 31 15.45 4.71 -6.66
CA TYR A 31 14.51 5.79 -6.33
C TYR A 31 14.23 6.74 -7.50
N GLU A 32 14.91 6.57 -8.64
CA GLU A 32 14.63 7.29 -9.86
C GLU A 32 13.15 7.11 -10.29
N GLY A 33 12.50 8.25 -10.56
CA GLY A 33 11.09 8.31 -10.98
C GLY A 33 10.06 8.01 -9.89
N ILE A 34 10.49 7.85 -8.62
CA ILE A 34 9.60 7.75 -7.46
C ILE A 34 9.30 9.16 -6.95
N LEU A 35 8.29 9.79 -7.54
CA LEU A 35 7.73 11.06 -7.06
C LEU A 35 6.31 10.79 -6.55
N MET A 36 6.07 11.06 -5.26
CA MET A 36 4.74 10.99 -4.67
C MET A 36 4.18 12.40 -4.52
N LYS A 37 2.96 12.60 -5.02
CA LYS A 37 2.19 13.81 -4.75
C LYS A 37 1.95 13.92 -3.24
N ARG A 38 1.99 15.16 -2.75
CA ARG A 38 1.69 15.51 -1.37
C ARG A 38 0.32 16.14 -1.31
N THR A 39 -0.44 15.80 -0.28
CA THR A 39 -1.70 16.47 0.00
C THR A 39 -1.45 17.89 0.48
N LYS A 40 -2.51 18.70 0.45
CA LYS A 40 -2.53 20.04 1.02
C LYS A 40 -2.64 19.98 2.53
N LEU A 41 -2.09 21.00 3.19
CA LEU A 41 -2.16 21.12 4.65
C LEU A 41 -3.62 21.19 5.15
N GLU A 42 -4.51 21.82 4.38
CA GLU A 42 -5.94 21.93 4.66
C GLU A 42 -6.60 20.55 4.81
N ALA A 43 -6.27 19.59 3.94
CA ALA A 43 -6.78 18.23 4.01
C ALA A 43 -6.30 17.50 5.28
N VAL A 44 -5.03 17.72 5.68
CA VAL A 44 -4.48 17.17 6.92
C VAL A 44 -5.19 17.75 8.15
N LEU A 45 -5.39 19.07 8.17
CA LEU A 45 -6.10 19.76 9.23
C LEU A 45 -7.55 19.28 9.32
N PHE A 46 -8.22 19.13 8.19
CA PHE A 46 -9.58 18.59 8.12
C PHE A 46 -9.68 17.19 8.73
N CYS A 47 -8.75 16.27 8.39
CA CYS A 47 -8.76 14.95 9.00
C CYS A 47 -8.62 15.02 10.53
N LYS A 48 -7.72 15.87 11.03
CA LYS A 48 -7.53 16.08 12.47
C LYS A 48 -8.79 16.61 13.13
N THR A 49 -9.37 17.70 12.60
CA THR A 49 -10.51 18.37 13.23
C THR A 49 -11.78 17.54 13.14
N SER A 50 -12.06 16.93 11.99
CA SER A 50 -13.32 16.22 11.75
C SER A 50 -13.45 14.93 12.56
N LEU A 51 -12.33 14.26 12.84
CA LEU A 51 -12.31 12.99 13.57
C LEU A 51 -12.07 13.19 15.07
N THR A 52 -11.20 14.13 15.46
CA THR A 52 -10.90 14.39 16.88
C THR A 52 -11.96 15.28 17.54
N LEU A 53 -12.42 16.33 16.86
CA LEU A 53 -13.38 17.29 17.43
C LEU A 53 -14.83 17.02 17.00
N ARG A 54 -15.05 16.05 16.11
CA ARG A 54 -16.34 15.74 15.47
C ARG A 54 -17.02 16.92 14.78
N LEU A 55 -16.29 18.00 14.53
CA LEU A 55 -16.78 19.16 13.81
C LEU A 55 -16.98 18.81 12.33
N ASP A 56 -17.97 19.43 11.70
CA ASP A 56 -18.06 19.45 10.25
C ASP A 56 -17.10 20.54 9.79
N GLY A 57 -15.85 20.16 9.51
CA GLY A 57 -14.88 21.11 8.95
C GLY A 57 -15.26 21.48 7.52
N ASP A 58 -15.13 22.76 7.18
CA ASP A 58 -15.21 23.22 5.79
C ASP A 58 -13.91 22.86 5.07
N PHE A 59 -13.90 21.66 4.48
CA PHE A 59 -12.90 21.26 3.50
C PHE A 59 -13.58 21.03 2.16
N ASP A 60 -13.34 21.92 1.20
CA ASP A 60 -13.87 21.80 -0.15
C ASP A 60 -12.83 21.12 -1.06
N PRO A 61 -13.04 19.84 -1.43
CA PRO A 61 -12.03 19.08 -2.15
C PRO A 61 -11.89 19.57 -3.59
N THR A 62 -10.68 19.98 -3.97
CA THR A 62 -10.43 20.61 -5.28
C THR A 62 -9.92 19.65 -6.34
N ASP A 63 -9.38 18.49 -5.93
CA ASP A 63 -8.87 17.47 -6.83
C ASP A 63 -9.27 16.05 -6.39
N GLU A 64 -8.92 15.05 -7.18
CA GLU A 64 -9.28 13.65 -6.89
C GLU A 64 -8.64 13.12 -5.59
N MET A 65 -7.44 13.57 -5.24
CA MET A 65 -6.80 13.17 -3.99
C MET A 65 -7.54 13.75 -2.79
N ASP A 66 -7.89 15.03 -2.85
CA ASP A 66 -8.70 15.71 -1.83
C ASP A 66 -10.04 15.00 -1.63
N LYS A 67 -10.72 14.63 -2.71
CA LYS A 67 -11.99 13.88 -2.65
C LYS A 67 -11.83 12.54 -1.94
N CYS A 68 -10.80 11.77 -2.29
CA CYS A 68 -10.52 10.50 -1.64
C CYS A 68 -10.18 10.67 -0.15
N ILE A 69 -9.42 11.71 0.21
CA ILE A 69 -9.11 12.02 1.63
C ILE A 69 -10.38 12.36 2.39
N LYS A 70 -11.23 13.25 1.85
CA LYS A 70 -12.49 13.63 2.48
C LYS A 70 -13.40 12.42 2.66
N ALA A 71 -13.55 11.59 1.63
CA ALA A 71 -14.38 10.39 1.68
C ALA A 71 -13.88 9.36 2.69
N CYS A 72 -12.56 9.06 2.71
CA CYS A 72 -11.97 8.18 3.73
C CYS A 72 -12.19 8.76 5.14
N CYS A 73 -11.94 10.06 5.34
CA CYS A 73 -12.15 10.73 6.61
C CYS A 73 -13.60 10.62 7.10
N LEU A 74 -14.57 10.90 6.23
CA LEU A 74 -15.99 10.78 6.58
C LEU A 74 -16.41 9.33 6.85
N HIS A 75 -15.85 8.36 6.11
CA HIS A 75 -16.07 6.94 6.39
C HIS A 75 -15.66 6.61 7.82
N PHE A 76 -14.46 7.03 8.24
CA PHE A 76 -13.99 6.76 9.59
C PHE A 76 -14.73 7.61 10.64
N LYS A 77 -15.19 8.83 10.32
CA LYS A 77 -16.04 9.66 11.21
C LYS A 77 -17.35 8.98 11.57
N ASN A 78 -17.99 8.36 10.58
CA ASN A 78 -19.33 7.81 10.72
C ASN A 78 -19.33 6.36 11.23
N ASN A 79 -18.17 5.69 11.27
CA ASN A 79 -18.03 4.31 11.71
C ASN A 79 -17.26 4.22 13.04
N ASN A 80 -17.63 3.25 13.89
CA ASN A 80 -17.03 3.13 15.21
C ASN A 80 -15.58 2.61 15.11
N TYR A 81 -14.59 3.38 15.59
CA TYR A 81 -13.14 3.09 15.46
C TYR A 81 -12.61 1.91 16.28
N GLY A 82 -13.44 1.30 17.13
CA GLY A 82 -12.97 0.29 18.08
C GLY A 82 -12.09 -0.76 17.40
N ILE A 83 -10.86 -0.95 17.90
CA ILE A 83 -9.88 -1.88 17.36
C ILE A 83 -10.55 -3.24 17.16
N TYR A 84 -10.67 -3.67 15.91
CA TYR A 84 -11.35 -4.92 15.58
C TYR A 84 -10.31 -5.92 15.05
N ILE A 85 -9.86 -6.77 15.95
CA ILE A 85 -8.72 -7.69 15.74
C ILE A 85 -9.14 -9.17 15.78
N ASN A 86 -10.44 -9.45 15.63
CA ASN A 86 -10.99 -10.80 15.75
C ASN A 86 -10.48 -11.74 14.65
N SER A 87 -10.21 -11.22 13.45
CA SER A 87 -9.63 -11.97 12.32
C SER A 87 -8.89 -11.03 11.36
N GLU A 88 -7.97 -11.57 10.54
CA GLU A 88 -7.30 -10.76 9.50
C GLU A 88 -8.31 -10.17 8.52
N ALA A 89 -9.31 -10.95 8.09
CA ALA A 89 -10.39 -10.48 7.22
C ALA A 89 -11.17 -9.30 7.83
N SER A 90 -11.49 -9.36 9.12
CA SER A 90 -12.22 -8.26 9.79
C SER A 90 -11.34 -7.03 10.02
N PHE A 91 -10.04 -7.23 10.28
CA PHE A 91 -9.07 -6.14 10.33
C PHE A 91 -8.95 -5.43 8.97
N ILE A 92 -8.80 -6.20 7.89
CA ILE A 92 -8.77 -5.68 6.51
C ILE A 92 -10.04 -4.89 6.23
N LYS A 93 -11.21 -5.50 6.45
CA LYS A 93 -12.51 -4.88 6.19
C LYS A 93 -12.69 -3.55 6.93
N LYS A 94 -12.16 -3.43 8.15
CA LYS A 94 -12.35 -2.25 8.99
C LYS A 94 -11.31 -1.16 8.77
N HIS A 95 -10.03 -1.52 8.62
CA HIS A 95 -8.93 -0.55 8.68
C HIS A 95 -8.24 -0.32 7.34
N LEU A 96 -8.37 -1.24 6.38
CA LEU A 96 -7.67 -1.17 5.08
C LEU A 96 -8.64 -0.99 3.91
N LEU A 97 -9.71 -1.78 3.87
CA LEU A 97 -10.68 -1.80 2.79
C LEU A 97 -11.33 -0.43 2.52
N PRO A 98 -11.60 0.44 3.52
CA PRO A 98 -12.12 1.79 3.24
C PRO A 98 -11.24 2.60 2.29
N PHE A 99 -9.91 2.45 2.40
CA PHE A 99 -8.97 3.09 1.49
C PHE A 99 -8.93 2.38 0.13
N VAL A 100 -8.98 1.05 0.11
CA VAL A 100 -8.97 0.29 -1.16
C VAL A 100 -10.23 0.59 -1.98
N ASP A 101 -11.38 0.64 -1.33
CA ASP A 101 -12.67 0.93 -1.95
C ASP A 101 -12.66 2.31 -2.60
N GLU A 102 -12.30 3.34 -1.84
CA GLU A 102 -12.29 4.72 -2.31
C GLU A 102 -11.29 4.94 -3.45
N MET A 103 -10.09 4.37 -3.30
CA MET A 103 -8.99 4.63 -4.23
C MET A 103 -9.14 3.86 -5.54
N PHE A 104 -9.62 2.62 -5.47
CA PHE A 104 -9.60 1.69 -6.61
C PHE A 104 -10.98 1.17 -7.02
N LEU A 105 -11.87 0.81 -6.09
CA LEU A 105 -13.07 0.03 -6.41
C LEU A 105 -14.33 0.87 -6.69
N LYS A 106 -14.40 2.11 -6.20
CA LYS A 106 -15.43 3.08 -6.59
C LYS A 106 -15.21 3.67 -7.99
N SER A 107 -14.11 3.31 -8.64
CA SER A 107 -13.85 3.66 -10.03
C SER A 107 -14.95 3.09 -10.95
N PRO A 108 -15.38 3.82 -11.99
CA PRO A 108 -16.32 3.29 -12.98
C PRO A 108 -15.71 2.19 -13.88
N ASP A 109 -14.39 1.97 -13.83
CA ASP A 109 -13.73 0.94 -14.65
C ASP A 109 -13.99 -0.48 -14.11
N LYS A 110 -14.95 -1.17 -14.74
CA LYS A 110 -15.35 -2.55 -14.43
C LYS A 110 -14.25 -3.60 -14.60
N ASN A 111 -13.11 -3.23 -15.18
CA ASN A 111 -11.99 -4.15 -15.34
C ASN A 111 -11.07 -4.15 -14.12
N ILE A 112 -11.19 -3.20 -13.19
CA ILE A 112 -10.46 -3.26 -11.93
C ILE A 112 -11.01 -4.45 -11.13
N ILE A 113 -10.10 -5.30 -10.66
CA ILE A 113 -10.44 -6.48 -9.87
C ILE A 113 -9.69 -6.44 -8.54
N CYS A 114 -10.40 -6.78 -7.47
CA CYS A 114 -9.84 -7.00 -6.15
C CYS A 114 -10.32 -8.34 -5.62
N VAL A 115 -9.38 -9.16 -5.16
CA VAL A 115 -9.64 -10.49 -4.61
C VAL A 115 -9.08 -10.52 -3.20
N MET A 116 -9.94 -10.83 -2.22
CA MET A 116 -9.53 -11.14 -0.86
C MET A 116 -9.52 -12.66 -0.68
N MET A 117 -8.52 -13.18 0.01
CA MET A 117 -8.36 -14.62 0.23
C MET A 117 -8.85 -14.99 1.63
N ASP A 118 -9.90 -15.80 1.72
CA ASP A 118 -10.33 -16.44 2.97
C ASP A 118 -9.70 -17.84 3.07
N GLY A 119 -8.44 -17.90 3.51
CA GLY A 119 -7.73 -19.15 3.80
C GLY A 119 -6.62 -19.54 2.81
N ALA A 120 -5.89 -20.60 3.15
CA ALA A 120 -4.79 -21.12 2.34
C ALA A 120 -5.31 -22.08 1.25
N GLU A 121 -5.12 -21.73 -0.02
CA GLU A 121 -5.34 -22.69 -1.12
C GLU A 121 -4.27 -23.79 -1.12
N GLN A 122 -4.64 -24.95 -1.66
CA GLN A 122 -3.87 -26.21 -1.65
C GLN A 122 -2.48 -26.13 -2.32
N ASN A 123 -2.14 -25.06 -3.06
CA ASN A 123 -0.90 -24.97 -3.84
C ASN A 123 -0.05 -23.70 -3.61
N GLY A 124 -0.22 -23.01 -2.49
CA GLY A 124 0.70 -21.95 -2.08
C GLY A 124 -0.01 -20.81 -1.36
N ARG A 125 0.63 -20.29 -0.30
CA ARG A 125 0.12 -19.18 0.49
C ARG A 125 0.07 -17.91 -0.37
N MET A 126 -1.10 -17.57 -0.88
CA MET A 126 -1.36 -16.32 -1.58
C MET A 126 -1.46 -15.14 -0.59
N PRO A 127 -1.10 -13.91 -1.01
CA PRO A 127 -1.30 -12.72 -0.19
C PRO A 127 -2.80 -12.49 0.06
N ASP A 128 -3.10 -11.90 1.21
CA ASP A 128 -4.45 -11.77 1.76
C ASP A 128 -5.37 -10.91 0.89
N LEU A 129 -4.80 -9.93 0.17
CA LEU A 129 -5.51 -9.14 -0.84
C LEU A 129 -4.67 -8.96 -2.11
N LYS A 130 -5.34 -9.00 -3.27
CA LYS A 130 -4.73 -8.72 -4.58
C LYS A 130 -5.58 -7.78 -5.38
N LEU A 131 -4.94 -6.80 -5.99
CA LEU A 131 -5.57 -5.82 -6.87
C LEU A 131 -4.90 -5.82 -8.25
N GLY A 132 -5.72 -5.68 -9.28
CA GLY A 132 -5.28 -5.80 -10.65
C GLY A 132 -6.32 -5.34 -11.66
N TYR A 133 -6.10 -5.75 -12.91
CA TYR A 133 -6.95 -5.42 -14.04
C TYR A 133 -7.32 -6.67 -14.83
N LYS A 134 -8.54 -6.72 -15.36
CA LYS A 134 -8.99 -7.75 -16.28
C LYS A 134 -8.68 -7.32 -17.72
N PHE A 135 -7.86 -8.08 -18.43
CA PHE A 135 -7.53 -7.84 -19.83
C PHE A 135 -7.86 -9.06 -20.66
N LYS A 136 -8.67 -8.89 -21.71
CA LYS A 136 -9.15 -9.99 -22.57
C LYS A 136 -9.69 -11.18 -21.77
N GLY A 137 -10.46 -10.89 -20.72
CA GLY A 137 -11.03 -11.91 -19.83
C GLY A 137 -10.11 -12.45 -18.75
N LYS A 138 -8.79 -12.20 -18.81
CA LYS A 138 -7.80 -12.75 -17.87
C LYS A 138 -7.42 -11.76 -16.78
N PRO A 139 -7.25 -12.19 -15.52
CA PRO A 139 -6.83 -11.33 -14.42
C PRO A 139 -5.33 -11.05 -14.45
N HIS A 140 -4.94 -9.78 -14.37
CA HIS A 140 -3.56 -9.32 -14.25
C HIS A 140 -3.38 -8.55 -12.94
N PHE A 141 -2.99 -9.26 -11.88
CA PHE A 141 -2.64 -8.65 -10.59
C PHE A 141 -1.27 -7.99 -10.63
N ALA A 142 -1.19 -6.82 -9.98
CA ALA A 142 0.01 -6.00 -9.88
C ALA A 142 0.16 -5.29 -8.53
N PHE A 143 -0.86 -5.32 -7.65
CA PHE A 143 -0.73 -4.86 -6.28
C PHE A 143 -1.15 -5.98 -5.32
N PHE A 144 -0.27 -6.30 -4.37
CA PHE A 144 -0.43 -7.41 -3.43
C PHE A 144 -0.35 -6.87 -2.00
N VAL A 145 -1.19 -7.39 -1.12
CA VAL A 145 -1.20 -6.97 0.29
C VAL A 145 -1.15 -8.19 1.18
N GLU A 146 -0.20 -8.18 2.11
CA GLU A 146 -0.08 -9.15 3.18
C GLU A 146 -0.34 -8.44 4.51
N VAL A 147 -1.22 -9.01 5.32
CA VAL A 147 -1.71 -8.41 6.56
C VAL A 147 -1.46 -9.36 7.72
N LYS A 148 -0.93 -8.79 8.80
CA LYS A 148 -0.82 -9.42 10.11
C LYS A 148 -1.47 -8.53 11.13
N ARG A 149 -2.31 -9.11 11.98
CA ARG A 149 -3.04 -8.38 13.01
C ARG A 149 -2.09 -7.85 14.10
N PRO A 150 -2.49 -6.77 14.81
CA PRO A 150 -1.78 -6.33 16.01
C PRO A 150 -1.61 -7.48 17.02
N GLY A 151 -0.42 -7.57 17.63
CA GLY A 151 -0.11 -8.59 18.64
C GLY A 151 0.03 -10.02 18.11
N GLN A 152 -0.11 -10.23 16.80
CA GLN A 152 0.19 -11.51 16.16
C GLN A 152 1.58 -11.43 15.54
N THR A 153 2.41 -12.43 15.79
CA THR A 153 3.63 -12.66 15.01
C THR A 153 3.51 -14.01 14.30
N SER A 154 4.24 -14.19 13.20
CA SER A 154 4.24 -15.44 12.45
C SER A 154 4.99 -16.54 13.21
N HIS A 155 4.49 -16.96 14.38
CA HIS A 155 5.13 -17.99 15.21
C HIS A 155 5.17 -19.39 14.53
N TYR A 156 4.40 -19.59 13.45
CA TYR A 156 4.18 -20.90 12.80
C TYR A 156 4.33 -20.88 11.28
N GLN A 157 5.08 -19.92 10.72
CA GLN A 157 5.35 -19.91 9.28
C GLN A 157 6.81 -20.26 8.99
N ASP A 158 7.02 -21.29 8.17
CA ASP A 158 8.34 -21.62 7.58
C ASP A 158 8.92 -20.47 6.73
N GLU A 159 8.07 -19.50 6.38
CA GLU A 159 8.39 -18.36 5.53
C GLU A 159 7.88 -17.06 6.15
N ILE A 160 8.75 -16.05 6.27
CA ILE A 160 8.40 -14.73 6.82
C ILE A 160 7.42 -14.03 5.86
N ASP A 161 6.39 -13.35 6.37
CA ASP A 161 5.34 -12.66 5.58
C ASP A 161 5.89 -11.73 4.49
N PHE A 162 7.02 -11.10 4.77
CA PHE A 162 7.76 -10.33 3.78
C PHE A 162 8.18 -11.16 2.56
N VAL A 163 8.69 -12.38 2.75
CA VAL A 163 9.11 -13.26 1.65
C VAL A 163 7.89 -13.76 0.87
N LYS A 164 6.77 -14.07 1.56
CA LYS A 164 5.48 -14.38 0.92
C LYS A 164 5.03 -13.25 -0.01
N LEU A 165 5.07 -12.00 0.48
CA LEU A 165 4.74 -10.82 -0.32
C LEU A 165 5.66 -10.68 -1.54
N LEU A 166 6.98 -10.81 -1.36
CA LEU A 166 7.95 -10.71 -2.44
C LEU A 166 7.76 -11.79 -3.52
N LYS A 167 7.42 -13.01 -3.14
CA LYS A 167 7.12 -14.10 -4.09
C LYS A 167 5.89 -13.80 -4.93
N ALA A 168 4.92 -13.03 -4.42
CA ALA A 168 3.77 -12.58 -5.20
C ALA A 168 4.14 -11.45 -6.18
N MET A 169 5.10 -10.61 -5.82
CA MET A 169 5.59 -9.47 -6.61
C MET A 169 6.55 -9.85 -7.77
N LYS A 170 6.45 -11.06 -8.33
CA LYS A 170 7.32 -11.54 -9.43
C LYS A 170 6.99 -10.93 -10.81
N LYS A 171 6.43 -9.72 -10.83
CA LYS A 171 6.14 -8.99 -12.07
C LYS A 171 6.84 -7.63 -12.06
N PRO A 172 7.36 -7.18 -13.23
CA PRO A 172 7.84 -5.82 -13.40
C PRO A 172 6.78 -4.83 -12.94
N ALA A 173 7.20 -3.79 -12.20
CA ALA A 173 6.31 -2.71 -11.73
C ALA A 173 5.14 -3.19 -10.85
N SER A 174 5.28 -4.34 -10.17
CA SER A 174 4.34 -4.73 -9.13
C SER A 174 4.62 -4.01 -7.81
N PHE A 175 3.57 -3.88 -7.01
CA PHE A 175 3.57 -3.24 -5.70
C PHE A 175 3.20 -4.27 -4.62
N GLY A 176 3.79 -4.11 -3.45
CA GLY A 176 3.47 -4.91 -2.28
C GLY A 176 3.22 -4.01 -1.09
N LEU A 177 2.16 -4.26 -0.34
CA LEU A 177 1.93 -3.62 0.94
C LEU A 177 2.03 -4.67 2.03
N LEU A 178 3.02 -4.53 2.91
CA LEU A 178 3.09 -5.31 4.14
C LEU A 178 2.43 -4.51 5.26
N VAL A 179 1.45 -5.09 5.92
CA VAL A 179 0.72 -4.49 7.04
C VAL A 179 0.98 -5.33 8.29
N GLU A 180 1.74 -4.79 9.23
CA GLU A 180 2.05 -5.43 10.52
C GLU A 180 1.38 -4.64 11.65
N GLY A 181 0.24 -5.14 12.11
CA GLY A 181 -0.70 -4.38 12.92
C GLY A 181 -1.21 -3.18 12.12
N PHE A 182 -0.98 -1.97 12.62
CA PHE A 182 -1.32 -0.73 11.91
C PHE A 182 -0.15 -0.17 11.09
N LYS A 183 1.05 -0.72 11.22
CA LYS A 183 2.23 -0.23 10.50
C LYS A 183 2.23 -0.80 9.09
N CYS A 184 2.43 0.07 8.11
CA CYS A 184 2.45 -0.28 6.72
C CYS A 184 3.79 0.04 6.08
N ILE A 185 4.27 -0.89 5.25
CA ILE A 185 5.44 -0.70 4.41
C ILE A 185 5.04 -0.98 2.97
N LEU A 186 5.06 0.07 2.14
CA LEU A 186 4.82 -0.02 0.72
C LEU A 186 6.13 -0.30 -0.02
N TYR A 187 6.13 -1.39 -0.77
CA TYR A 187 7.20 -1.84 -1.64
C TYR A 187 6.83 -1.67 -3.10
N MET A 188 7.85 -1.43 -3.92
CA MET A 188 7.75 -1.51 -5.38
C MET A 188 8.85 -2.43 -5.89
N MET A 189 8.51 -3.26 -6.86
CA MET A 189 9.46 -4.12 -7.53
C MET A 189 10.12 -3.39 -8.71
N LYS A 190 11.45 -3.23 -8.65
CA LYS A 190 12.29 -2.76 -9.76
C LYS A 190 12.99 -3.95 -10.40
N ILE A 191 13.23 -3.86 -11.71
CA ILE A 191 14.01 -4.86 -12.45
C ILE A 191 15.28 -4.19 -12.94
N HIS A 192 16.42 -4.82 -12.68
CA HIS A 192 17.71 -4.45 -13.25
C HIS A 192 17.94 -5.20 -14.57
N GLU A 193 18.89 -4.73 -15.39
CA GLU A 193 19.16 -5.20 -16.77
C GLU A 193 19.35 -6.72 -16.92
N GLU A 194 19.71 -7.42 -15.83
CA GLU A 194 19.92 -8.87 -15.81
C GLU A 194 18.69 -9.68 -15.32
N GLY A 195 17.51 -9.06 -15.29
CA GLY A 195 16.29 -9.71 -14.79
C GLY A 195 16.27 -9.88 -13.26
N VAL A 196 17.17 -9.18 -12.56
CA VAL A 196 17.24 -9.18 -11.09
C VAL A 196 16.10 -8.33 -10.53
N TYR A 197 15.26 -8.97 -9.70
CA TYR A 197 14.14 -8.35 -9.01
C TYR A 197 14.62 -7.71 -7.70
N ILE A 198 14.52 -6.38 -7.62
CA ILE A 198 14.96 -5.59 -6.47
C ILE A 198 13.75 -4.93 -5.82
N PRO A 199 13.30 -5.39 -4.62
CA PRO A 199 12.25 -4.72 -3.89
C PRO A 199 12.80 -3.45 -3.23
N ALA A 200 12.09 -2.34 -3.44
CA ALA A 200 12.41 -1.04 -2.89
C ALA A 200 11.31 -0.57 -1.94
N VAL A 201 11.69 -0.12 -0.75
CA VAL A 201 10.75 0.53 0.19
C VAL A 201 10.44 1.92 -0.35
N VAL A 202 9.20 2.12 -0.78
CA VAL A 202 8.70 3.39 -1.30
C VAL A 202 8.32 4.31 -0.14
N ARG A 203 7.55 3.79 0.83
CA ARG A 203 7.02 4.56 1.94
C ARG A 203 6.67 3.67 3.13
N LYS A 204 6.83 4.24 4.33
CA LYS A 204 6.24 3.72 5.57
C LYS A 204 5.12 4.67 6.00
N PHE A 205 4.00 4.12 6.46
CA PHE A 205 2.88 4.88 7.02
C PHE A 205 2.13 4.03 8.04
N VAL A 206 1.13 4.61 8.72
CA VAL A 206 0.34 3.92 9.74
C VAL A 206 -1.14 4.05 9.39
N LEU A 207 -1.89 2.95 9.48
CA LEU A 207 -3.35 2.96 9.36
C LEU A 207 -3.99 3.63 10.59
N ILE A 208 -5.31 3.81 10.55
CA ILE A 208 -6.03 4.41 11.66
C ILE A 208 -6.30 3.34 12.73
N GLU A 209 -5.59 3.44 13.85
CA GLU A 209 -5.82 2.65 15.06
C GLU A 209 -6.87 3.30 15.95
N GLY A 210 -6.75 4.61 16.19
CA GLY A 210 -7.71 5.45 16.91
C GLY A 210 -7.92 6.81 16.25
N ILE A 211 -8.78 7.64 16.85
CA ILE A 211 -9.14 8.97 16.32
C ILE A 211 -7.93 9.91 16.25
N GLU A 212 -6.96 9.71 17.13
CA GLU A 212 -5.70 10.43 17.20
C GLU A 212 -4.81 10.17 15.98
N ASN A 213 -5.02 9.05 15.29
CA ASN A 213 -4.30 8.68 14.07
C ASN A 213 -4.99 9.18 12.80
N ALA A 214 -6.09 9.93 12.92
CA ALA A 214 -6.79 10.55 11.80
C ALA A 214 -5.87 11.31 10.84
N VAL A 215 -4.85 11.99 11.40
CA VAL A 215 -3.82 12.71 10.66
C VAL A 215 -3.01 11.83 9.68
N ASN A 216 -3.11 10.50 9.80
CA ASN A 216 -2.44 9.56 8.90
C ASN A 216 -3.24 9.28 7.62
N ILE A 217 -4.55 9.59 7.56
CA ILE A 217 -5.38 9.36 6.36
C ILE A 217 -4.71 9.90 5.09
N PRO A 218 -4.21 11.15 5.05
CA PRO A 218 -3.59 11.66 3.86
C PRO A 218 -2.33 10.88 3.46
N ALA A 219 -1.53 10.41 4.42
CA ALA A 219 -0.36 9.59 4.11
C ALA A 219 -0.71 8.24 3.48
N VAL A 220 -1.80 7.61 3.93
CA VAL A 220 -2.34 6.38 3.31
C VAL A 220 -2.82 6.69 1.89
N VAL A 221 -3.63 7.74 1.72
CA VAL A 221 -4.19 8.14 0.42
C VAL A 221 -3.09 8.52 -0.57
N GLU A 222 -2.11 9.33 -0.19
CA GLU A 222 -0.95 9.66 -1.03
C GLU A 222 -0.23 8.39 -1.53
N SER A 223 -0.07 7.40 -0.64
CA SER A 223 0.59 6.13 -0.97
C SER A 223 -0.22 5.32 -1.98
N PHE A 224 -1.54 5.23 -1.79
CA PHE A 224 -2.43 4.47 -2.68
C PHE A 224 -2.64 5.21 -4.00
N PHE A 225 -2.65 6.54 -3.99
CA PHE A 225 -2.73 7.36 -5.19
C PHE A 225 -1.50 7.15 -6.07
N PHE A 226 -0.31 7.10 -5.46
CA PHE A 226 0.92 6.76 -6.17
C PHE A 226 0.84 5.37 -6.82
N VAL A 227 0.34 4.36 -6.10
CA VAL A 227 0.14 3.01 -6.66
C VAL A 227 -0.84 3.07 -7.83
N LYS A 228 -1.98 3.75 -7.67
CA LYS A 228 -3.01 3.92 -8.71
C LYS A 228 -2.42 4.53 -9.99
N GLU A 229 -1.72 5.65 -9.90
CA GLU A 229 -1.11 6.30 -11.07
C GLU A 229 -0.12 5.38 -11.80
N LYS A 230 0.71 4.63 -11.05
CA LYS A 230 1.67 3.70 -11.65
C LYS A 230 0.99 2.49 -12.29
N LEU A 231 -0.06 1.96 -11.66
CA LEU A 231 -0.87 0.88 -12.21
C LEU A 231 -1.60 1.34 -13.48
N ASP A 232 -2.14 2.55 -13.52
CA ASP A 232 -2.82 3.09 -14.70
C ASP A 232 -1.87 3.26 -15.89
N VAL A 233 -0.61 3.67 -15.64
CA VAL A 233 0.43 3.69 -16.69
C VAL A 233 0.74 2.27 -17.16
N PHE A 234 0.95 1.35 -16.22
CA PHE A 234 1.22 -0.06 -16.53
C PHE A 234 0.11 -0.66 -17.40
N PHE A 235 -1.15 -0.54 -16.99
CA PHE A 235 -2.29 -1.11 -17.72
C PHE A 235 -2.55 -0.42 -19.07
N ARG A 236 -2.30 0.89 -19.20
CA ARG A 236 -2.34 1.55 -20.53
C ARG A 236 -1.34 0.95 -21.50
N ASN A 237 -0.12 0.67 -21.04
CA ASN A 237 0.92 0.04 -21.87
C ASN A 237 0.58 -1.41 -22.27
N PHE A 238 -0.26 -2.12 -21.49
CA PHE A 238 -0.79 -3.43 -21.88
C PHE A 238 -1.88 -3.33 -22.96
N LYS A 239 -2.68 -2.26 -22.96
CA LYS A 239 -3.76 -2.07 -23.95
C LYS A 239 -3.25 -1.71 -25.34
N THR A 240 -2.07 -1.09 -25.43
CA THR A 240 -1.44 -0.67 -26.69
C THR A 240 -0.57 -1.77 -27.34
N ARG A 241 -0.47 -2.95 -26.73
CA ARG A 241 0.26 -4.13 -27.23
C ARG A 241 -0.72 -5.25 -27.58
#